data_AF-A0AB73PZU5-F1
#
_entry.id   AF-A0AB73PZU5-F1
#
_cell.length_a   1.000
_cell.length_b   1.000
_cell.length_c   1.000
_cell.angle_alpha   90.00
_cell.angle_beta   90.00
_cell.angle_gamma   90.00
#
_symmetry.space_group_name_H-M   'P 1'
#
loop_
_entity.id
_entity.type
_entity.pdbx_description
1 polymer ?
#
loop_
_entity_poly.entity_id
_entity_poly.type
_entity_poly.pdbx_seq_one_letter_code
_entity_poly.pdbx_strand_id
1 'polypeptide(L)'
;MQQAVDSSLVGQVTCIQSVDLWSADHSAIVAEAGTIYTGQQLMGLARGNRRLPIVWVRGRTPMPNNIAFNLNSAATDELGRTGITGEIDNHLAERWGPIVALSLIDDVGAYLSATGQDSSNSTNTNISFGNTTSGGQDLATEIFKESANIPSTLTRNQGANIYIYLARDVDFSKVYSLEYKE
;
A
#
# COMPACT_ATOMS: atom_id res chain seq x y z
N MET A 1 14.39 4.87 -5.37
CA MET A 1 13.25 5.17 -6.28
C MET A 1 13.27 6.63 -6.68
N GLN A 2 12.85 6.98 -7.89
CA GLN A 2 12.78 8.39 -8.31
C GLN A 2 11.50 9.09 -7.84
N GLN A 3 10.40 8.36 -7.78
CA GLN A 3 9.07 8.88 -7.45
C GLN A 3 8.63 8.41 -6.07
N ALA A 4 7.76 9.19 -5.43
CA ALA A 4 7.01 8.73 -4.27
C ALA A 4 5.96 7.71 -4.73
N VAL A 5 5.61 6.81 -3.83
CA VAL A 5 4.70 5.70 -4.08
C VAL A 5 3.56 5.74 -3.08
N ASP A 6 2.33 5.57 -3.57
CA ASP A 6 1.10 5.47 -2.79
C ASP A 6 0.29 4.26 -3.26
N SER A 7 -0.05 3.36 -2.34
CA SER A 7 -0.83 2.14 -2.62
C SER A 7 -2.32 2.35 -2.86
N SER A 8 -2.81 3.58 -2.79
CA SER A 8 -4.21 3.93 -3.10
C SER A 8 -4.60 3.59 -4.54
N LEU A 9 -3.66 3.69 -5.48
CA LEU A 9 -3.87 3.45 -6.91
C LEU A 9 -2.78 2.55 -7.50
N VAL A 10 -3.12 1.85 -8.59
CA VAL A 10 -2.13 1.17 -9.44
C VAL A 10 -1.35 2.23 -10.20
N GLY A 11 -0.03 2.08 -10.24
CA GLY A 11 0.86 3.05 -10.88
C GLY A 11 2.09 2.41 -11.50
N GLN A 12 2.75 3.18 -12.36
CA GLN A 12 4.10 2.86 -12.82
C GLN A 12 5.12 3.46 -11.86
N VAL A 13 6.20 2.73 -11.61
CA VAL A 13 7.28 3.17 -10.74
C VAL A 13 8.60 3.04 -11.46
N THR A 14 9.51 3.96 -11.15
CA THR A 14 10.85 3.98 -11.74
C THR A 14 11.92 4.06 -10.66
N CYS A 15 13.03 3.37 -10.90
CA CYS A 15 14.22 3.49 -10.09
C CYS A 15 15.49 3.52 -10.95
N ILE A 16 16.55 4.05 -10.36
CA ILE A 16 17.86 4.14 -10.97
C ILE A 16 18.78 3.25 -10.14
N GLN A 17 19.55 2.42 -10.83
CA GLN A 17 20.59 1.59 -10.25
C GLN A 17 21.72 2.46 -9.69
N SER A 18 22.08 2.25 -8.42
CA SER A 18 23.14 3.04 -7.76
C SER A 18 24.53 2.44 -7.87
N VAL A 19 24.66 1.13 -8.09
CA VAL A 19 25.92 0.39 -8.12
C VAL A 19 25.99 -0.49 -9.35
N ASP A 20 27.17 -0.72 -9.92
CA ASP A 20 27.34 -1.60 -11.07
C ASP A 20 26.94 -3.04 -10.76
N LEU A 21 26.22 -3.67 -11.69
CA LEU A 21 25.81 -5.07 -11.61
C LEU A 21 26.81 -5.91 -12.41
N TRP A 22 27.46 -6.83 -11.72
CA TRP A 22 28.43 -7.75 -12.31
C TRP A 22 27.75 -9.00 -12.84
N SER A 23 28.37 -9.61 -13.85
CA SER A 23 28.09 -10.97 -14.28
C SER A 23 28.33 -11.95 -13.13
N ALA A 24 27.72 -13.14 -13.21
CA ALA A 24 27.84 -14.17 -12.18
C ALA A 24 29.30 -14.58 -11.91
N ASP A 25 30.14 -14.57 -12.93
CA ASP A 25 31.57 -14.86 -12.88
C ASP A 25 32.46 -13.63 -12.57
N HIS A 26 31.85 -12.45 -12.35
CA HIS A 26 32.53 -11.17 -12.13
C HIS A 26 33.49 -10.74 -13.25
N SER A 27 33.36 -11.30 -14.47
CA SER A 27 34.24 -10.95 -15.60
C SER A 27 33.87 -9.63 -16.27
N ALA A 28 32.59 -9.23 -16.21
CA ALA A 28 32.09 -8.03 -16.86
C ALA A 28 30.93 -7.39 -16.08
N ILE A 29 30.75 -6.08 -16.29
CA ILE A 29 29.58 -5.34 -15.82
C ILE A 29 28.46 -5.56 -16.84
N VAL A 30 27.35 -6.13 -16.41
CA VAL A 30 26.18 -6.42 -17.26
C VAL A 30 25.20 -5.25 -17.31
N ALA A 31 25.07 -4.52 -16.20
CA ALA A 31 24.27 -3.31 -16.12
C ALA A 31 25.02 -2.27 -15.29
N GLU A 32 25.29 -1.12 -15.88
CA GLU A 32 26.03 -0.01 -15.27
C GLU A 32 25.14 0.76 -14.28
N ALA A 33 25.75 1.41 -13.30
CA ALA A 33 25.11 2.42 -12.48
C ALA A 33 24.47 3.49 -13.38
N GLY A 34 23.26 3.91 -13.04
CA GLY A 34 22.44 4.75 -13.93
C GLY A 34 21.46 3.96 -14.80
N THR A 35 21.51 2.62 -14.80
CA THR A 35 20.47 1.78 -15.42
C THR A 35 19.10 2.11 -14.83
N ILE A 36 18.13 2.39 -15.70
CA ILE A 36 16.77 2.75 -15.31
C ILE A 36 15.92 1.48 -15.34
N TYR A 37 15.26 1.20 -14.22
CA TYR A 37 14.28 0.13 -14.13
C TYR A 37 12.87 0.70 -14.08
N THR A 38 11.99 0.09 -14.86
CA THR A 38 10.57 0.39 -14.88
C THR A 38 9.79 -0.80 -14.35
N GLY A 39 8.86 -0.49 -13.45
CA GLY A 39 8.01 -1.47 -12.79
C GLY A 39 6.58 -0.99 -12.68
N GLN A 40 5.75 -1.88 -12.18
CA GLN A 40 4.36 -1.60 -11.86
C GLN A 40 4.15 -1.91 -10.39
N GLN A 41 3.53 -0.95 -9.73
CA GLN A 41 3.05 -1.09 -8.38
C GLN A 41 1.62 -1.59 -8.45
N LEU A 42 1.33 -2.64 -7.71
CA LEU A 42 -0.03 -3.18 -7.61
C LEU A 42 -0.83 -2.39 -6.57
N MET A 43 -2.15 -2.39 -6.73
CA MET A 43 -3.04 -1.75 -5.75
C MET A 43 -3.12 -2.55 -4.46
N GLY A 44 -3.30 -1.81 -3.37
CA GLY A 44 -3.80 -2.35 -2.12
C GLY A 44 -2.75 -3.06 -1.28
N LEU A 45 -2.81 -2.78 0.02
CA LEU A 45 -2.35 -3.71 1.03
C LEU A 45 -3.48 -4.71 1.29
N ALA A 46 -3.24 -6.00 1.09
CA ALA A 46 -4.15 -7.03 1.61
C ALA A 46 -4.28 -6.85 3.14
N ARG A 47 -5.45 -7.15 3.73
CA ARG A 47 -5.64 -7.03 5.19
C ARG A 47 -4.56 -7.81 5.94
N GLY A 48 -3.89 -7.13 6.87
CA GLY A 48 -2.77 -7.67 7.65
C GLY A 48 -1.41 -7.61 6.95
N ASN A 49 -1.37 -7.32 5.64
CA ASN A 49 -0.12 -7.10 4.94
C ASN A 49 0.38 -5.66 5.16
N ARG A 50 1.67 -5.53 5.45
CA ARG A 50 2.33 -4.25 5.76
C ARG A 50 3.39 -3.89 4.72
N ARG A 51 3.29 -4.50 3.54
CA ARG A 51 4.25 -4.37 2.45
C ARG A 51 3.53 -4.23 1.13
N LEU A 52 4.02 -3.32 0.31
CA LEU A 52 3.49 -3.04 -1.00
C LEU A 52 4.25 -3.86 -2.06
N PRO A 53 3.58 -4.76 -2.78
CA PRO A 53 4.20 -5.50 -3.87
C PRO A 53 4.44 -4.59 -5.08
N ILE A 54 5.68 -4.62 -5.56
CA ILE A 54 6.08 -3.97 -6.82
C ILE A 54 6.71 -5.05 -7.69
N VAL A 55 6.37 -5.04 -8.98
CA VAL A 55 6.95 -5.94 -9.98
C VAL A 55 7.78 -5.12 -10.95
N TRP A 56 9.07 -5.43 -11.04
CA TRP A 56 9.98 -4.85 -12.02
C TRP A 56 9.86 -5.60 -13.34
N VAL A 57 9.53 -4.87 -14.39
CA VAL A 57 9.20 -5.45 -15.70
C VAL A 57 10.41 -5.35 -16.63
N ARG A 58 11.06 -4.19 -16.68
CA ARG A 58 12.11 -3.89 -17.66
C ARG A 58 13.25 -3.08 -17.05
N GLY A 59 14.48 -3.43 -17.41
CA GLY A 59 15.68 -2.62 -17.21
C GLY A 59 16.17 -2.03 -18.53
N ARG A 60 16.74 -0.82 -18.47
CA ARG A 60 17.38 -0.17 -19.61
C ARG A 60 18.69 0.47 -19.18
N THR A 61 19.80 0.02 -19.77
CA THR A 61 21.12 0.58 -19.51
C THR A 61 21.23 2.00 -20.09
N PRO A 62 22.07 2.88 -19.51
CA PRO A 62 22.26 4.22 -20.02
C PRO A 62 22.90 4.23 -21.43
N MET A 63 22.92 5.39 -22.07
CA MET A 63 23.70 5.58 -23.30
C MET A 63 25.20 5.43 -22.99
N PRO A 64 26.01 4.89 -23.92
CA PRO A 64 25.69 4.61 -25.33
C PRO A 64 25.04 3.25 -25.61
N ASN A 65 25.17 2.28 -24.69
CA ASN A 65 24.76 0.90 -24.92
C ASN A 65 23.24 0.76 -25.08
N ASN A 66 22.46 1.47 -24.25
CA ASN A 66 21.00 1.61 -24.41
C ASN A 66 20.21 0.30 -24.52
N ILE A 67 20.71 -0.75 -23.87
CA ILE A 67 20.22 -2.12 -23.96
C ILE A 67 19.01 -2.25 -23.06
N ALA A 68 17.97 -2.91 -23.57
CA ALA A 68 16.79 -3.22 -22.79
C ALA A 68 16.69 -4.72 -22.51
N PHE A 69 16.35 -5.07 -21.28
CA PHE A 69 16.17 -6.45 -20.85
C PHE A 69 14.94 -6.56 -19.95
N ASN A 70 14.32 -7.75 -19.95
CA ASN A 70 13.14 -8.01 -19.13
C ASN A 70 13.55 -8.66 -17.81
N LEU A 71 12.96 -8.19 -16.72
CA LEU A 71 13.24 -8.68 -15.36
C LEU A 71 12.15 -9.61 -14.87
N ASN A 72 10.88 -9.22 -15.04
CA ASN A 72 9.70 -9.90 -14.52
C ASN A 72 9.94 -10.46 -13.10
N SER A 73 10.40 -9.58 -12.22
CA SER A 73 10.97 -9.92 -10.91
C SER A 73 10.37 -9.04 -9.82
N ALA A 74 10.22 -9.59 -8.61
CA ALA A 74 9.59 -8.87 -7.50
C ALA A 74 10.58 -7.91 -6.82
N ALA A 75 10.06 -6.79 -6.33
CA ALA A 75 10.80 -5.90 -5.46
C ALA A 75 10.99 -6.52 -4.07
N THR A 76 12.09 -6.18 -3.42
CA THR A 76 12.41 -6.58 -2.06
C THR A 76 12.82 -5.41 -1.17
N ASP A 77 12.70 -5.60 0.13
CA ASP A 77 13.31 -4.74 1.15
C ASP A 77 14.83 -4.96 1.23
N GLU A 78 15.50 -4.14 2.03
CA GLU A 78 16.94 -4.20 2.28
C GLU A 78 17.43 -5.56 2.79
N LEU A 79 16.54 -6.36 3.38
CA LEU A 79 16.82 -7.69 3.91
C LEU A 79 16.37 -8.81 2.96
N GLY A 80 15.93 -8.48 1.74
CA GLY A 80 15.49 -9.45 0.74
C GLY A 80 14.06 -9.97 0.93
N ARG A 81 13.25 -9.39 1.83
CA ARG A 81 11.84 -9.77 1.97
C ARG A 81 11.02 -9.18 0.84
N THR A 82 10.04 -9.92 0.34
CA THR A 82 9.19 -9.47 -0.77
C THR A 82 8.37 -8.23 -0.42
N GLY A 83 8.33 -7.28 -1.37
CA GLY A 83 7.61 -6.01 -1.26
C GLY A 83 8.39 -4.96 -0.48
N ILE A 84 7.93 -3.72 -0.58
CA ILE A 84 8.55 -2.58 0.11
C ILE A 84 7.73 -2.22 1.37
N THR A 85 8.43 -1.84 2.43
CA THR A 85 7.83 -1.25 3.63
C THR A 85 7.55 0.23 3.42
N GLY A 86 6.74 0.84 4.29
CA GLY A 86 6.46 2.27 4.21
C GLY A 86 5.63 2.73 5.39
N GLU A 87 5.21 3.98 5.34
CA GLU A 87 4.25 4.52 6.28
C GLU A 87 2.87 3.97 5.93
N ILE A 88 2.14 3.48 6.94
CA ILE A 88 0.83 2.86 6.75
C ILE A 88 -0.21 3.74 7.40
N ASP A 89 -1.15 4.23 6.60
CA ASP A 89 -2.36 4.86 7.09
C ASP A 89 -3.50 3.84 7.12
N ASN A 90 -4.07 3.66 8.32
CA ASN A 90 -5.19 2.76 8.53
C ASN A 90 -6.54 3.47 8.41
N HIS A 91 -6.55 4.77 8.15
CA HIS A 91 -7.73 5.62 8.06
C HIS A 91 -8.65 5.40 9.27
N LEU A 92 -8.09 5.41 10.48
CA LEU A 92 -8.83 5.03 11.69
C LEU A 92 -9.97 5.99 12.01
N ALA A 93 -9.81 7.27 11.69
CA ALA A 93 -10.86 8.27 11.88
C ALA A 93 -12.01 8.07 10.89
N GLU A 94 -11.70 7.78 9.63
CA GLU A 94 -12.68 7.52 8.57
C GLU A 94 -13.34 6.15 8.76
N ARG A 95 -12.59 5.15 9.23
CA ARG A 95 -13.11 3.84 9.60
C ARG A 95 -14.00 3.93 10.84
N TRP A 96 -13.47 4.35 11.97
CA TRP A 96 -14.16 4.16 13.25
C TRP A 96 -14.96 5.39 13.71
N GLY A 97 -14.69 6.57 13.13
CA GLY A 97 -15.38 7.81 13.47
C GLY A 97 -16.91 7.75 13.34
N PRO A 98 -17.48 7.22 12.25
CA PRO A 98 -18.93 7.09 12.11
C PRO A 98 -19.59 6.23 13.19
N ILE A 99 -18.95 5.14 13.60
CA ILE A 99 -19.48 4.22 14.61
C ILE A 99 -19.42 4.87 16.00
N VAL A 100 -18.30 5.52 16.32
CA VAL A 100 -18.16 6.27 17.58
C VAL A 100 -19.20 7.39 17.63
N ALA A 101 -19.38 8.15 16.55
CA ALA A 101 -20.39 9.21 16.48
C ALA A 101 -21.82 8.68 16.69
N LEU A 102 -22.17 7.56 16.04
CA LEU A 102 -23.47 6.91 16.23
C LEU A 102 -23.70 6.47 17.68
N SER A 103 -22.70 5.84 18.30
CA SER A 103 -22.79 5.40 19.70
C SER A 103 -23.03 6.55 20.67
N LEU A 104 -22.43 7.73 20.43
CA LEU A 104 -22.64 8.92 21.25
C LEU A 104 -24.06 9.49 21.08
N ILE A 105 -24.64 9.42 19.87
CA ILE A 105 -26.01 9.84 19.61
C ILE A 105 -27.00 8.92 20.34
N ASP A 106 -26.78 7.60 20.27
CA ASP A 106 -27.61 6.60 20.95
C ASP A 106 -27.53 6.78 22.48
N ASP A 107 -26.34 6.98 23.05
CA ASP A 107 -26.13 7.19 24.49
C ASP A 107 -26.79 8.49 25.01
N VAL A 108 -26.68 9.59 24.26
CA VAL A 108 -27.34 10.88 24.61
C VAL A 108 -28.86 10.76 24.49
N GLY A 109 -29.36 10.08 23.45
CA GLY A 109 -30.79 9.81 23.29
C GLY A 109 -31.34 8.99 24.45
N ALA A 110 -30.63 7.94 24.86
CA ALA A 110 -30.98 7.12 26.02
C ALA A 110 -30.99 7.93 27.33
N TYR A 111 -29.97 8.75 27.58
CA TYR A 111 -29.88 9.59 28.79
C TYR A 111 -31.00 10.64 28.87
N LEU A 112 -31.31 11.32 27.76
CA LEU A 112 -32.40 12.31 27.70
C LEU A 112 -33.76 11.65 27.90
N SER A 113 -33.97 10.44 27.36
CA SER A 113 -35.20 9.68 27.58
C SER A 113 -35.38 9.26 29.04
N ALA A 114 -34.30 8.83 29.70
CA ALA A 114 -34.33 8.47 31.12
C ALA A 114 -34.56 9.68 32.04
N THR A 115 -33.92 10.83 31.75
CA THR A 115 -34.06 12.06 32.54
C THR A 115 -35.42 12.74 32.32
N GLY A 116 -35.98 12.64 31.11
CA GLY A 116 -37.33 13.14 30.80
C GLY A 116 -38.47 12.36 31.47
N GLN A 117 -38.18 11.15 31.97
CA GLN A 117 -39.15 10.28 32.63
C GLN A 117 -39.22 10.49 34.16
N ASP A 118 -38.22 11.14 34.76
CA ASP A 118 -38.12 11.40 36.21
C ASP A 118 -38.81 12.71 36.66
N SER A 119 -39.33 13.53 35.74
CA SER A 119 -40.08 14.73 36.09
C SER A 119 -41.57 14.43 36.24
N SER A 120 -41.97 14.23 37.48
CA SER A 120 -43.32 13.92 37.92
C SER A 120 -44.41 14.84 37.33
N ASN A 121 -45.52 14.19 36.97
CA ASN A 121 -46.91 14.65 37.04
C ASN A 121 -47.56 15.20 35.75
N SER A 122 -48.55 14.43 35.28
CA SER A 122 -49.57 14.75 34.28
C SER A 122 -49.14 14.74 32.80
N THR A 123 -49.81 13.88 32.03
CA THR A 123 -49.80 13.71 30.56
C THR A 123 -48.79 12.69 30.04
N ASN A 124 -49.30 11.46 29.92
CA ASN A 124 -48.76 10.28 29.24
C ASN A 124 -48.19 10.59 27.85
N THR A 125 -46.97 11.12 27.78
CA THR A 125 -46.18 11.17 26.55
C THR A 125 -45.05 10.18 26.75
N ASN A 126 -45.40 8.89 26.69
CA ASN A 126 -44.42 7.81 26.58
C ASN A 126 -43.69 8.00 25.24
N ILE A 127 -42.58 8.74 25.24
CA ILE A 127 -41.69 8.81 24.08
C ILE A 127 -40.94 7.48 24.02
N SER A 128 -41.67 6.45 23.59
CA SER A 128 -41.14 5.12 23.35
C SER A 128 -40.26 5.16 22.11
N PHE A 129 -38.95 5.25 22.31
CA PHE A 129 -37.93 4.99 21.29
C PHE A 129 -37.75 3.48 21.03
N GLY A 130 -38.79 2.66 21.24
CA GLY A 130 -38.72 1.19 21.19
C GLY A 130 -38.39 0.58 19.81
N ASN A 131 -38.37 1.39 18.75
CA ASN A 131 -37.96 0.97 17.40
C ASN A 131 -36.64 1.58 16.93
N THR A 132 -36.06 2.52 17.68
CA THR A 132 -34.82 3.20 17.27
C THR A 132 -33.59 2.42 17.71
N THR A 133 -33.67 1.65 18.80
CA THR A 133 -32.58 0.80 19.28
C THR A 133 -32.29 -0.37 18.33
N SER A 134 -33.32 -0.97 17.75
CA SER A 134 -33.18 -2.03 16.73
C SER A 134 -32.70 -1.47 15.39
N GLY A 135 -33.28 -0.35 14.92
CA GLY A 135 -32.82 0.33 13.70
C GLY A 135 -31.39 0.89 13.80
N GLY A 136 -30.98 1.34 14.99
CA GLY A 136 -29.61 1.81 15.27
C GLY A 136 -28.59 0.68 15.27
N GLN A 137 -28.94 -0.51 15.79
CA GLN A 137 -28.07 -1.69 15.71
C GLN A 137 -27.88 -2.21 14.28
N ASP A 138 -28.94 -2.23 13.47
CA ASP A 138 -28.85 -2.61 12.06
C ASP A 138 -28.01 -1.61 11.26
N LEU A 139 -28.20 -0.30 11.50
CA LEU A 139 -27.41 0.76 10.90
C LEU A 139 -25.94 0.72 11.34
N ALA A 140 -25.66 0.53 12.63
CA ALA A 140 -24.31 0.38 13.16
C ALA A 140 -23.59 -0.83 12.55
N THR A 141 -24.31 -1.93 12.35
CA THR A 141 -23.78 -3.14 11.71
C THR A 141 -23.45 -2.89 10.23
N GLU A 142 -24.26 -2.13 9.51
CA GLU A 142 -24.00 -1.79 8.11
C GLU A 142 -22.81 -0.81 7.98
N ILE A 143 -22.79 0.26 8.79
CA ILE A 143 -21.66 1.20 8.86
C ILE A 143 -20.38 0.47 9.24
N PHE A 144 -20.44 -0.49 10.16
CA PHE A 144 -19.29 -1.32 10.51
C PHE A 144 -18.76 -2.12 9.32
N LYS A 145 -19.64 -2.74 8.53
CA LYS A 145 -19.24 -3.50 7.34
C LYS A 145 -18.61 -2.60 6.29
N GLU A 146 -19.19 -1.43 6.04
CA GLU A 146 -18.67 -0.45 5.08
C GLU A 146 -17.32 0.12 5.53
N SER A 147 -17.22 0.51 6.79
CA SER A 147 -15.99 0.97 7.43
C SER A 147 -14.86 -0.07 7.36
N ALA A 148 -15.17 -1.34 7.69
CA ALA A 148 -14.21 -2.43 7.64
C ALA A 148 -13.67 -2.69 6.22
N ASN A 149 -14.34 -2.14 5.19
CA ASN A 149 -13.95 -2.24 3.79
C ASN A 149 -13.05 -1.09 3.29
N ILE A 150 -12.92 0.02 4.05
CA ILE A 150 -11.96 1.09 3.71
C ILE A 150 -10.55 0.47 3.76
N PRO A 151 -9.76 0.43 2.67
CA PRO A 151 -8.45 -0.18 2.68
C PRO A 151 -7.41 0.69 3.41
N SER A 152 -6.43 0.06 4.04
CA SER A 152 -5.25 0.78 4.52
C SER A 152 -4.37 1.17 3.32
N THR A 153 -3.77 2.36 3.35
CA THR A 153 -2.82 2.82 2.33
C THR A 153 -1.39 2.73 2.86
N LEU A 154 -0.45 2.49 1.96
CA LEU A 154 0.99 2.55 2.21
C LEU A 154 1.59 3.63 1.34
N THR A 155 2.31 4.54 1.97
CA THR A 155 3.09 5.56 1.28
C THR A 155 4.58 5.34 1.52
N ARG A 156 5.39 5.61 0.50
CA ARG A 156 6.85 5.64 0.61
C ARG A 156 7.39 6.82 -0.18
N ASN A 157 8.23 7.61 0.47
CA ASN A 157 8.81 8.81 -0.14
C ASN A 157 9.76 8.48 -1.29
N GLN A 158 9.94 9.45 -2.19
CA GLN A 158 10.96 9.41 -3.23
C GLN A 158 12.37 9.30 -2.65
N GLY A 159 13.32 8.83 -3.45
CA GLY A 159 14.70 8.62 -3.01
C GLY A 159 14.91 7.38 -2.14
N ALA A 160 13.84 6.69 -1.74
CA ALA A 160 13.99 5.51 -0.89
C ALA A 160 14.75 4.37 -1.59
N ASN A 161 15.63 3.73 -0.83
CA ASN A 161 16.34 2.52 -1.26
C ASN A 161 15.34 1.38 -1.45
N ILE A 162 15.53 0.64 -2.53
CA ILE A 162 14.74 -0.52 -2.89
C ILE A 162 15.67 -1.53 -3.56
N TYR A 163 15.32 -2.80 -3.41
CA TYR A 163 16.11 -3.90 -3.95
C TYR A 163 15.27 -4.66 -4.97
N ILE A 164 15.95 -5.23 -5.96
CA ILE A 164 15.34 -6.05 -7.00
C ILE A 164 15.92 -7.44 -6.83
N TYR A 165 15.08 -8.42 -6.51
CA TYR A 165 15.50 -9.80 -6.47
C TYR A 165 15.26 -10.44 -7.84
N LEU A 166 16.33 -10.84 -8.53
CA LEU A 166 16.23 -11.49 -9.83
C LEU A 166 15.64 -12.89 -9.66
N ALA A 167 14.42 -13.09 -10.16
CA ALA A 167 13.74 -14.38 -10.11
C ALA A 167 14.16 -15.33 -11.24
N ARG A 168 14.92 -14.84 -12.21
CA ARG A 168 15.36 -15.57 -13.39
C ARG A 168 16.69 -15.01 -13.88
N ASP A 169 17.48 -15.86 -14.52
CA ASP A 169 18.70 -15.42 -15.17
C ASP A 169 18.40 -14.52 -16.36
N VAL A 170 19.20 -13.48 -16.52
CA VAL A 170 19.14 -12.56 -17.65
C VAL A 170 20.41 -12.78 -18.48
N ASP A 171 20.24 -13.29 -19.68
CA ASP A 171 21.36 -13.60 -20.59
C ASP A 171 21.75 -12.39 -21.43
N PHE A 172 22.98 -11.91 -21.25
CA PHE A 172 23.56 -10.79 -21.99
C PHE A 172 24.57 -11.24 -23.08
N SER A 173 24.76 -12.54 -23.28
CA SER A 173 25.74 -13.09 -24.23
C SER A 173 25.53 -12.64 -25.68
N LYS A 174 24.29 -12.34 -26.05
CA LYS A 174 23.92 -11.87 -27.40
C LYS A 174 24.16 -10.38 -27.63
N VAL A 175 24.50 -9.63 -26.58
CA VAL A 175 24.59 -8.17 -26.63
C VAL A 175 25.99 -7.67 -26.33
N TYR A 176 26.69 -8.31 -25.39
CA TYR A 176 28.08 -7.99 -25.10
C TYR A 176 29.02 -9.07 -25.64
N SER A 177 30.15 -8.63 -26.18
CA SER A 177 31.30 -9.47 -26.48
C SER A 177 32.47 -9.07 -25.57
N LEU A 178 33.20 -10.06 -25.05
CA LEU A 178 34.42 -9.82 -24.29
C LEU A 178 35.60 -9.80 -25.25
N GLU A 179 36.39 -8.74 -25.21
CA GLU A 179 37.64 -8.62 -25.95
C GLU A 179 38.80 -8.56 -24.95
N TYR A 180 39.82 -9.40 -25.16
CA TYR A 180 41.03 -9.32 -24.36
C TYR A 180 41.80 -8.07 -24.78
N LYS A 181 42.06 -7.20 -23.80
CA LYS A 181 42.91 -6.03 -24.01
C LYS A 181 44.36 -6.47 -23.84
N GLU A 182 45.06 -6.65 -24.97
CA GLU A 182 46.51 -6.89 -25.00
C GLU A 182 47.30 -5.70 -24.43
#